data_AF-A0A846ANB5-F1
#
_entry.id   AF-A0A846ANB5-F1
#
_cell.length_a   1.000
_cell.length_b   1.000
_cell.length_c   1.000
_cell.angle_alpha   90.00
_cell.angle_beta   90.00
_cell.angle_gamma   90.00
#
_symmetry.space_group_name_H-M   'P 1'
#
loop_
_entity.id
_entity.type
_entity.pdbx_description
1 polymer ?
#
loop_
_entity_poly.entity_id
_entity_poly.type
_entity_poly.pdbx_seq_one_letter_code
_entity_poly.pdbx_strand_id
1 'polypeptide(L)' 'MMENYSRKQLQRILSNPHFSLEGVTGKIRFSESGDRQFLEKDKPILVQVKSNAKSGKYEFVILEQ' A
#
# COMPACT_ATOMS: atom_id res chain seq x y z
N MET A 1 -17.46 -6.56 -20.39
CA MET A 1 -17.17 -8.00 -20.30
C MET A 1 -16.45 -8.23 -18.97
N MET A 2 -16.99 -9.05 -18.07
CA MET A 2 -16.20 -9.51 -16.92
C MET A 2 -15.19 -10.52 -17.45
N GLU A 3 -13.91 -10.15 -17.46
CA GLU A 3 -12.85 -11.12 -17.68
C GLU A 3 -12.88 -12.11 -16.51
N ASN A 4 -13.24 -13.37 -16.80
CA ASN A 4 -13.17 -14.46 -15.83
C ASN A 4 -11.69 -14.79 -15.55
N TYR A 5 -11.02 -13.96 -14.76
CA TYR A 5 -9.67 -14.27 -14.33
C TYR A 5 -9.73 -15.42 -13.32
N SER A 6 -9.13 -16.55 -13.68
CA SER A 6 -8.85 -17.59 -12.72
C SER A 6 -7.89 -17.07 -11.64
N ARG A 7 -7.94 -17.64 -10.43
CA ARG A 7 -7.00 -17.32 -9.33
C ARG A 7 -5.53 -17.39 -9.80
N LYS A 8 -5.22 -18.38 -10.65
CA LYS A 8 -3.88 -18.59 -11.23
C LYS A 8 -3.46 -17.44 -12.16
N GLN A 9 -4.38 -16.92 -12.97
CA GLN A 9 -4.11 -15.78 -13.85
C GLN A 9 -3.89 -14.50 -13.04
N LEU A 10 -4.71 -14.26 -12.01
CA LEU A 10 -4.52 -13.12 -11.11
C LEU A 10 -3.16 -13.18 -10.42
N GLN A 11 -2.79 -14.33 -9.86
CA GLN A 11 -1.49 -14.50 -9.24
C GLN A 11 -0.34 -14.19 -10.21
N ARG A 12 -0.41 -14.68 -11.46
CA ARG A 12 0.60 -14.40 -12.49
C ARG A 12 0.71 -12.92 -12.84
N ILE A 13 -0.41 -12.21 -12.90
CA ILE A 13 -0.44 -10.78 -13.20
C ILE A 13 0.18 -10.00 -12.03
N LEU A 14 -0.24 -10.30 -10.80
CA LEU A 14 0.19 -9.59 -9.60
C LEU A 14 1.67 -9.84 -9.26
N SER A 15 2.19 -11.03 -9.57
CA SER A 15 3.60 -11.38 -9.34
C SER A 15 4.56 -10.85 -10.42
N ASN A 16 4.06 -10.17 -11.45
CA ASN A 16 4.92 -9.63 -12.51
C ASN A 16 5.75 -8.44 -11.95
N PRO A 17 7.10 -8.43 -12.10
CA PRO A 17 7.94 -7.34 -11.61
C PRO A 17 7.62 -5.95 -12.19
N HIS A 18 6.98 -5.91 -13.36
CA HIS A 18 6.53 -4.67 -14.01
C HIS A 18 5.13 -4.24 -13.58
N PHE A 19 4.39 -5.11 -12.89
CA PHE A 19 3.13 -4.73 -12.30
C PHE A 19 3.37 -3.80 -11.11
N SER A 20 2.63 -2.71 -11.08
CA SER A 20 2.53 -1.84 -9.92
C SER A 20 1.17 -1.16 -9.91
N LEU A 21 0.68 -0.82 -8.73
CA LEU A 21 -0.56 -0.10 -8.55
C LEU A 21 -0.38 1.05 -7.58
N GLU A 22 -1.06 2.16 -7.86
CA GLU A 22 -1.13 3.30 -6.96
C GLU A 22 -2.19 3.02 -5.89
N GLY A 23 -1.78 2.98 -4.62
CA GLY A 23 -2.64 2.72 -3.47
C GLY A 23 -2.75 3.92 -2.54
N VAL A 24 -3.55 3.78 -1.47
CA VAL A 24 -3.74 4.82 -0.46
C VAL A 24 -2.44 5.19 0.28
N THR A 25 -1.49 4.25 0.32
CA THR A 25 -0.18 4.43 0.98
C THR A 25 0.97 4.50 -0.03
N GLY A 26 0.69 4.97 -1.25
CA GLY A 26 1.65 5.06 -2.33
C GLY A 26 1.68 3.84 -3.26
N LYS A 27 2.68 3.81 -4.12
CA LYS A 27 2.81 2.83 -5.20
C LYS A 27 3.43 1.53 -4.70
N ILE A 28 2.73 0.43 -4.99
CA ILE A 28 3.11 -0.90 -4.52
C ILE A 28 3.24 -1.90 -5.65
N ARG A 29 3.96 -2.98 -5.37
CA ARG A 29 4.00 -4.22 -6.15
C ARG A 29 3.94 -5.42 -5.20
N PHE A 30 3.83 -6.61 -5.76
CA PHE A 30 3.92 -7.86 -5.00
C PHE A 30 5.20 -8.60 -5.35
N SER A 31 5.82 -9.25 -4.35
CA SER A 31 6.89 -10.22 -4.59
C SER A 31 6.33 -11.50 -5.23
N GLU A 32 7.22 -12.40 -5.67
CA GLU A 32 6.82 -13.74 -6.13
C GLU A 32 6.13 -14.57 -5.04
N SER A 33 6.48 -14.34 -3.76
CA SER A 33 5.82 -14.93 -2.59
C SER A 33 4.47 -14.31 -2.26
N GLY A 34 4.12 -13.18 -2.89
CA GLY A 34 2.89 -12.43 -2.64
C GLY A 34 3.00 -11.33 -1.57
N ASP A 35 4.21 -11.06 -1.07
CA ASP A 35 4.45 -10.00 -0.10
C ASP A 35 4.31 -8.63 -0.76
N ARG A 36 3.67 -7.70 -0.04
CA ARG A 36 3.54 -6.32 -0.49
C ARG A 36 4.88 -5.60 -0.38
N GLN A 37 5.35 -5.02 -1.48
CA GLN A 37 6.56 -4.22 -1.54
C GLN A 37 6.23 -2.79 -1.95
N PHE A 38 6.80 -1.83 -1.23
CA PHE A 38 6.72 -0.41 -1.57
C PHE A 38 7.85 -0.06 -2.54
N LEU A 39 7.57 0.79 -3.52
CA LEU A 39 8.63 1.39 -4.32
C LEU A 39 9.30 2.50 -3.49
N GLU A 40 10.58 2.78 -3.75
CA GLU A 40 11.48 3.52 -2.84
C GLU A 40 10.99 4.90 -2.35
N LYS A 41 10.01 5.50 -3.03
CA LYS A 41 9.38 6.77 -2.64
C LYS A 41 8.27 6.63 -1.59
N ASP A 42 7.75 5.42 -1.40
CA ASP A 42 6.58 5.12 -0.58
C ASP A 42 6.96 4.36 0.69
N LYS A 43 8.07 4.75 1.32
CA LYS A 43 8.58 4.06 2.51
C LYS A 43 7.58 4.16 3.67
N PRO A 44 7.51 3.12 4.54
CA PRO A 44 6.76 3.20 5.78
C PRO A 44 7.21 4.42 6.59
N ILE A 45 6.24 5.19 7.08
CA ILE A 45 6.47 6.35 7.95
C ILE A 45 6.01 6.03 9.37
N LEU A 46 6.73 6.57 10.35
CA LEU A 46 6.30 6.52 11.73
C LEU A 46 5.37 7.70 12.00
N VAL A 47 4.20 7.44 12.59
CA VAL A 47 3.24 8.47 12.96
C VAL A 47 2.90 8.38 14.44
N GLN A 48 2.74 9.52 15.08
CA GLN A 48 2.18 9.64 16.42
C GLN A 48 0.68 9.94 16.33
N VAL A 49 -0.11 9.14 17.03
CA VAL A 49 -1.54 9.41 17.22
C VAL A 49 -1.69 10.47 18.31
N LYS A 50 -2.33 11.60 18.00
CA LYS A 50 -2.63 12.68 18.95
C LYS A 50 -4.12 12.96 18.97
N SER A 51 -4.69 13.13 20.16
CA SER A 51 -6.06 13.64 20.29
C SER A 51 -6.09 15.12 19.95
N ASN A 52 -6.99 15.53 19.06
CA ASN A 52 -7.29 16.93 18.82
C ASN A 52 -8.59 17.30 19.55
N ALA A 53 -8.45 18.07 20.63
CA ALA A 53 -9.57 18.51 21.46
C ALA A 53 -10.56 19.43 20.74
N LYS A 54 -10.13 20.15 19.70
CA LYS A 54 -11.01 21.04 18.92
C LYS A 54 -11.92 20.26 17.97
N SER A 55 -11.41 19.20 17.36
CA SER A 55 -12.18 18.37 16.42
C SER A 55 -12.87 17.17 17.07
N GLY A 56 -12.48 16.82 18.30
CA GLY A 56 -12.95 15.62 19.00
C GLY A 56 -12.46 14.32 18.34
N LYS A 57 -11.40 14.38 17.52
CA LYS A 57 -10.87 13.25 16.74
C LYS A 57 -9.39 13.02 17.04
N TYR A 58 -8.88 11.90 16.54
CA TYR A 58 -7.44 11.64 16.50
C TYR A 58 -6.83 12.14 15.20
N GLU A 59 -5.62 12.67 15.29
CA GLU A 59 -4.79 13.08 14.18
C GLU A 59 -3.50 12.27 14.18
N PHE A 60 -3.00 11.99 12.98
CA PHE A 60 -1.73 11.31 12.77
C PHE A 60 -0.68 12.36 12.42
N VAL A 61 0.32 12.53 13.29
CA VAL A 61 1.43 13.45 13.08
C VAL A 61 2.65 12.65 12.67
N ILE A 62 3.25 12.99 11.53
CA ILE A 62 4.47 12.34 11.06
C ILE A 62 5.60 12.62 12.06
N LEU A 63 6.29 11.57 12.49
CA LEU A 63 7.54 11.68 13.24
C LEU A 63 8.68 11.62 12.23
N GLU A 64 9.38 12.73 12.06
CA GLU A 64 10.64 12.72 11.31
C GLU A 64 11.66 11.87 12.08
N GLN A 65 12.31 10.93 11.37
CA GLN A 65 13.39 10.10 11.90
C GLN A 65 14.74 10.70 11.56
#